data_AF-A0A7Y8LIL4-F1
#
_entry.id   AF-A0A7Y8LIL4-F1
#
_cell.length_a   1.000
_cell.length_b   1.000
_cell.length_c   1.000
_cell.angle_alpha   90.00
_cell.angle_beta   90.00
_cell.angle_gamma   90.00
#
_symmetry.space_group_name_H-M   'P 1'
#
loop_
_entity.id
_entity.type
_entity.pdbx_description
1 polymer ?
#
loop_
_entity_poly.entity_id
_entity_poly.type
_entity_poly.pdbx_seq_one_letter_code
_entity_poly.pdbx_strand_id
1 'polypeptide(L)'
;MQLEQKKAEFANQGFNVAVISYDSAAVLKAFADRVGITYPLLSDPDSKIIRDFGILNETVPKGTPFYGVPYPGTYILDARGIVLKKFFETDYKERYTAGSMLFRAAPASARDGWSEIETRHLTLRYRAADSTIQGGMTTTLAIEIALKPKMHVYAPSVTGGYIPVRWTIDPQPAFKPLDPEWPPAKTLHLPAIQETLPVFEKTFTVTRDLTFAQQNELFAAAGDSKRLAVSATFRYQACDDKECHPPVNVPLSWSFTVEPLDRTRVPEPLRRK
;
A
#
# COMPACT_ATOMS: atom_id res chain seq x y z
N MET A 1 -6.04 -8.83 13.31
CA MET A 1 -4.66 -8.97 12.77
C MET A 1 -4.73 -9.04 11.24
N GLN A 2 -4.13 -8.09 10.52
CA GLN A 2 -4.34 -7.94 9.07
C GLN A 2 -3.92 -9.17 8.23
N LEU A 3 -2.76 -9.78 8.52
CA LEU A 3 -2.31 -10.98 7.79
C LEU A 3 -3.26 -12.16 7.95
N GLU A 4 -3.86 -12.33 9.14
CA GLU A 4 -4.85 -13.39 9.36
C GLU A 4 -6.13 -13.11 8.57
N GLN A 5 -6.62 -11.86 8.62
CA GLN A 5 -7.80 -11.43 7.87
C GLN A 5 -7.64 -11.61 6.36
N LYS A 6 -6.42 -11.43 5.84
CA LYS A 6 -6.09 -11.56 4.42
C LYS A 6 -5.55 -12.95 4.03
N LYS A 7 -5.39 -13.88 4.97
CA LYS A 7 -4.73 -15.18 4.75
C LYS A 7 -5.33 -15.94 3.57
N ALA A 8 -6.66 -15.97 3.47
CA ALA A 8 -7.35 -16.64 2.36
C ALA A 8 -7.08 -15.96 1.00
N GLU A 9 -7.02 -14.63 0.97
CA GLU A 9 -6.69 -13.88 -0.25
C GLU A 9 -5.24 -14.15 -0.70
N PHE A 10 -4.28 -14.21 0.25
CA PHE A 10 -2.91 -14.64 -0.04
C PHE A 10 -2.86 -16.07 -0.59
N ALA A 11 -3.54 -17.01 0.06
CA ALA A 11 -3.59 -18.41 -0.36
C ALA A 11 -4.20 -18.59 -1.76
N ASN A 12 -5.26 -17.84 -2.09
CA ASN A 12 -5.87 -17.83 -3.41
C ASN A 12 -4.93 -17.31 -4.51
N GLN A 13 -3.89 -16.56 -4.14
CA GLN A 13 -2.81 -16.13 -5.04
C GLN A 13 -1.58 -17.06 -5.01
N GLY A 14 -1.68 -18.21 -4.32
CA GLY A 14 -0.58 -19.16 -4.18
C GLY A 14 0.47 -18.78 -3.14
N PHE A 15 0.20 -17.76 -2.31
CA PHE A 15 1.11 -17.37 -1.23
C PHE A 15 0.76 -18.08 0.08
N ASN A 16 1.77 -18.68 0.70
CA ASN A 16 1.72 -19.06 2.10
C ASN A 16 2.30 -17.93 2.96
N VAL A 17 1.73 -17.72 4.14
CA VAL A 17 2.18 -16.70 5.08
C VAL A 17 2.86 -17.38 6.27
N ALA A 18 4.00 -16.84 6.70
CA ALA A 18 4.65 -17.15 7.96
C ALA A 18 5.26 -15.87 8.54
N VAL A 19 5.39 -15.82 9.86
CA VAL A 19 6.07 -14.72 10.57
C VAL A 19 7.20 -15.30 11.40
N ILE A 20 8.34 -14.63 11.43
CA ILE A 20 9.45 -14.95 12.33
C ILE A 20 9.65 -13.81 13.32
N SER A 21 9.87 -14.14 14.59
CA SER A 21 10.28 -13.15 15.57
C SER A 21 11.32 -13.71 16.54
N TYR A 22 11.98 -12.79 17.24
CA TYR A 22 12.88 -13.10 18.33
C TYR A 22 12.20 -13.75 19.55
N ASP A 23 10.87 -13.84 19.60
CA ASP A 23 10.15 -14.37 20.75
C ASP A 23 10.26 -15.90 20.84
N SER A 24 10.11 -16.44 22.06
CA SER A 24 10.08 -17.90 22.27
C SER A 24 8.81 -18.53 21.70
N ALA A 25 8.85 -19.82 21.38
CA ALA A 25 7.68 -20.56 20.92
C ALA A 25 6.48 -20.46 21.89
N ALA A 26 6.72 -20.41 23.21
CA ALA A 26 5.66 -20.24 24.20
C ALA A 26 5.00 -18.85 24.15
N VAL A 27 5.78 -17.79 23.94
CA VAL A 27 5.28 -16.42 23.74
C VAL A 27 4.45 -16.34 22.46
N LEU A 28 4.98 -16.89 21.35
CA LEU A 28 4.30 -16.92 20.06
C LEU A 28 2.99 -17.69 20.14
N LYS A 29 2.97 -18.86 20.80
CA LYS A 29 1.74 -19.63 21.02
C LYS A 29 0.71 -18.85 21.83
N ALA A 30 1.10 -18.27 22.97
CA ALA A 30 0.18 -17.49 23.80
C ALA A 30 -0.38 -16.28 23.04
N PHE A 31 0.42 -15.63 22.20
CA PHE A 31 -0.04 -14.57 21.32
C PHE A 31 -1.03 -15.09 20.27
N ALA A 32 -0.67 -16.15 19.54
CA ALA A 32 -1.51 -16.74 18.50
C ALA A 32 -2.87 -17.19 19.03
N ASP A 33 -2.90 -17.88 20.17
CA ASP A 33 -4.13 -18.35 20.81
C ASP A 33 -5.03 -17.15 21.21
N ARG A 34 -4.44 -16.06 21.71
CA ARG A 34 -5.17 -14.87 22.14
C ARG A 34 -5.82 -14.10 20.98
N VAL A 35 -5.14 -13.98 19.85
CA VAL A 35 -5.60 -13.16 18.71
C VAL A 35 -6.08 -13.98 17.51
N GLY A 36 -6.11 -15.30 17.63
CA GLY A 36 -6.63 -16.22 16.63
C GLY A 36 -5.76 -16.37 15.38
N ILE A 37 -4.43 -16.33 15.51
CA ILE A 37 -3.52 -16.55 14.37
C ILE A 37 -3.46 -18.03 14.02
N THR A 38 -3.63 -18.35 12.74
CA THR A 38 -3.63 -19.73 12.24
C THR A 38 -2.51 -20.02 11.23
N TYR A 39 -1.69 -19.03 10.88
CA TYR A 39 -0.48 -19.24 10.10
C TYR A 39 0.75 -19.49 11.01
N PRO A 40 1.82 -20.13 10.52
CA PRO A 40 3.01 -20.40 11.31
C PRO A 40 3.68 -19.14 11.87
N LEU A 41 3.96 -19.18 13.19
CA LEU A 41 4.84 -18.24 13.87
C LEU A 41 6.14 -18.96 14.24
N LEU A 42 7.25 -18.52 13.66
CA LEU A 42 8.58 -19.11 13.80
C LEU A 42 9.36 -18.37 14.88
N SER A 43 9.97 -19.14 15.78
CA SER A 43 10.75 -18.63 16.91
C SER A 43 12.23 -18.56 16.57
N ASP A 44 12.85 -17.40 16.77
CA ASP A 44 14.29 -17.16 16.65
C ASP A 44 14.84 -16.52 17.93
N PRO A 45 14.84 -17.24 19.07
CA PRO A 45 15.08 -16.64 20.38
C PRO A 45 16.44 -15.96 20.51
N ASP A 46 17.47 -16.44 19.83
CA ASP A 46 18.81 -15.83 19.83
C ASP A 46 18.98 -14.76 18.74
N SER A 47 17.94 -14.52 17.95
CA SER A 47 17.95 -13.63 16.79
C SER A 47 19.01 -14.02 15.76
N LYS A 48 19.29 -15.32 15.59
CA LYS A 48 20.33 -15.81 14.67
C LYS A 48 19.91 -15.58 13.23
N ILE A 49 18.70 -15.96 12.87
CA ILE A 49 18.14 -15.75 11.53
C ILE A 49 17.97 -14.25 11.26
N ILE A 50 17.47 -13.50 12.25
CA ILE A 50 17.36 -12.04 12.18
C ILE A 50 18.72 -11.38 11.88
N ARG A 51 19.81 -11.85 12.50
CA ARG A 51 21.18 -11.38 12.25
C ARG A 51 21.70 -11.81 10.88
N ASP A 52 21.47 -13.05 10.48
CA ASP A 52 21.91 -13.57 9.17
C ASP A 52 21.25 -12.82 8.01
N PHE A 53 20.02 -12.34 8.20
CA PHE A 53 19.33 -11.48 7.23
C PHE A 53 19.77 -10.01 7.28
N GLY A 54 20.62 -9.64 8.25
CA GLY A 54 21.11 -8.26 8.42
C GLY A 54 20.03 -7.27 8.86
N ILE A 55 18.96 -7.74 9.51
CA ILE A 55 17.80 -6.91 9.89
C ILE A 55 17.66 -6.70 11.39
N LEU A 56 18.70 -7.00 12.19
CA LEU A 56 18.68 -6.70 13.62
C LEU A 56 18.55 -5.19 13.86
N ASN A 57 17.69 -4.78 14.79
CA ASN A 57 17.66 -3.40 15.24
C ASN A 57 18.78 -3.13 16.27
N GLU A 58 19.89 -2.58 15.79
CA GLU A 58 21.07 -2.29 16.61
C GLU A 58 20.90 -1.09 17.56
N THR A 59 19.82 -0.32 17.43
CA THR A 59 19.53 0.81 18.32
C THR A 59 19.02 0.37 19.70
N VAL A 60 18.66 -0.91 19.84
CA VAL A 60 18.14 -1.46 21.09
C VAL A 60 19.28 -1.93 21.98
N PRO A 61 19.45 -1.39 23.21
CA PRO A 61 20.56 -1.77 24.08
C PRO A 61 20.49 -3.24 24.53
N LYS A 62 21.67 -3.85 24.67
CA LYS A 62 21.84 -5.15 25.32
C LYS A 62 21.31 -5.11 26.75
N GLY A 63 20.73 -6.23 27.20
CA GLY A 63 20.15 -6.35 28.55
C GLY A 63 18.76 -5.74 28.70
N THR A 64 18.16 -5.23 27.63
CA THR A 64 16.74 -4.85 27.62
C THR A 64 15.87 -6.01 27.15
N PRO A 65 14.59 -6.09 27.56
CA PRO A 65 13.66 -7.13 27.09
C PRO A 65 13.43 -7.12 25.57
N PHE A 66 13.79 -6.03 24.89
CA PHE A 66 13.61 -5.83 23.45
C PHE A 66 14.87 -6.17 22.64
N TYR A 67 16.00 -6.48 23.30
CA TYR A 67 17.22 -6.82 22.60
C TYR A 67 17.01 -8.06 21.72
N GLY A 68 17.37 -7.95 20.44
CA GLY A 68 17.12 -8.99 19.43
C GLY A 68 15.96 -8.68 18.48
N VAL A 69 15.16 -7.65 18.74
CA VAL A 69 14.09 -7.23 17.83
C VAL A 69 14.64 -6.84 16.45
N PRO A 70 14.01 -7.24 15.34
CA PRO A 70 14.42 -6.81 14.02
C PRO A 70 13.89 -5.42 13.69
N TYR A 71 14.52 -4.73 12.73
CA TYR A 71 13.81 -3.76 11.90
C TYR A 71 12.68 -4.51 11.18
N PRO A 72 11.42 -4.05 11.31
CA PRO A 72 10.30 -4.78 10.74
C PRO A 72 10.36 -4.75 9.23
N GLY A 73 10.02 -5.88 8.62
CA GLY A 73 9.87 -5.95 7.17
C GLY A 73 9.25 -7.25 6.74
N THR A 74 8.96 -7.33 5.44
CA THR A 74 8.38 -8.50 4.80
C THR A 74 9.13 -8.82 3.52
N TYR A 75 9.32 -10.10 3.27
CA TYR A 75 9.83 -10.63 2.01
C TYR A 75 8.72 -11.39 1.30
N ILE A 76 8.62 -11.22 -0.02
CA ILE A 76 7.86 -12.14 -0.88
C ILE A 76 8.87 -13.01 -1.59
N LEU A 77 8.72 -14.32 -1.45
CA LEU A 77 9.63 -15.31 -2.00
C LEU A 77 8.93 -16.12 -3.11
N ASP A 78 9.69 -16.59 -4.09
CA ASP A 78 9.24 -17.67 -4.97
C ASP A 78 9.31 -19.04 -4.27
N ALA A 79 8.80 -20.09 -4.92
CA ALA A 79 8.80 -21.46 -4.38
C ALA A 79 10.21 -22.06 -4.16
N ARG A 80 11.26 -21.42 -4.68
CA ARG A 80 12.68 -21.81 -4.49
C ARG A 80 13.36 -21.00 -3.38
N GLY A 81 12.63 -20.10 -2.72
CA GLY A 81 13.16 -19.22 -1.69
C GLY A 81 13.86 -17.96 -2.21
N ILE A 82 13.72 -17.64 -3.50
CA ILE A 82 14.30 -16.41 -4.07
C ILE A 82 13.43 -15.21 -3.71
N VAL A 83 14.05 -14.15 -3.20
CA VAL A 83 13.36 -12.91 -2.87
C VAL A 83 12.91 -12.19 -4.14
N LEU A 84 11.60 -12.08 -4.32
CA LEU A 84 10.96 -11.34 -5.41
C LEU A 84 10.71 -9.87 -5.04
N LYS A 85 10.28 -9.62 -3.79
CA LYS A 85 9.98 -8.28 -3.26
C LYS A 85 10.38 -8.14 -1.80
N LYS A 86 10.68 -6.91 -1.40
CA LYS A 86 11.00 -6.51 -0.02
C LYS A 86 10.12 -5.32 0.35
N PHE A 87 9.54 -5.36 1.54
CA PHE A 87 8.79 -4.26 2.14
C PHE A 87 9.45 -3.90 3.46
N PHE A 88 10.29 -2.88 3.45
CA PHE A 88 11.05 -2.39 4.60
C PHE A 88 10.93 -0.88 4.66
N GLU A 89 10.76 -0.36 5.86
CA GLU A 89 10.71 1.07 6.11
C GLU A 89 11.85 1.50 7.01
N THR A 90 12.25 2.77 6.88
CA THR A 90 13.33 3.33 7.70
C THR A 90 12.84 3.56 9.14
N ASP A 91 11.60 4.02 9.31
CA ASP A 91 10.96 4.10 10.62
C ASP A 91 10.31 2.75 10.96
N TYR A 92 10.71 2.13 12.07
CA TYR A 92 10.15 0.85 12.54
C TYR A 92 8.66 0.91 12.91
N LYS A 93 8.11 2.12 13.03
CA LYS A 93 6.68 2.35 13.23
C LYS A 93 5.90 2.35 11.93
N GLU A 94 6.58 2.47 10.79
CA GLU A 94 5.97 2.45 9.47
C GLU A 94 5.97 1.03 8.89
N ARG A 95 4.81 0.57 8.40
CA ARG A 95 4.67 -0.78 7.83
C ARG A 95 3.61 -0.83 6.74
N TYR A 96 3.95 -1.45 5.62
CA TYR A 96 2.94 -1.83 4.64
C TYR A 96 1.89 -2.75 5.25
N THR A 97 0.65 -2.48 4.91
CA THR A 97 -0.48 -3.35 5.26
C THR A 97 -0.44 -4.66 4.50
N ALA A 98 -1.11 -5.68 5.05
CA ALA A 98 -1.28 -6.97 4.38
C ALA A 98 -1.94 -6.84 3.00
N GLY A 99 -2.96 -5.99 2.87
CA GLY A 99 -3.61 -5.73 1.58
C GLY A 99 -2.65 -5.14 0.55
N SER A 100 -1.80 -4.19 0.96
CA SER A 100 -0.84 -3.55 0.04
C SER A 100 0.23 -4.51 -0.43
N MET A 101 0.74 -5.34 0.48
CA MET A 101 1.71 -6.38 0.12
C MET A 101 1.11 -7.37 -0.89
N LEU A 102 -0.14 -7.81 -0.67
CA LEU A 102 -0.84 -8.69 -1.60
C LEU A 102 -1.08 -8.00 -2.95
N PHE A 103 -1.60 -6.78 -2.93
CA PHE A 103 -1.89 -6.00 -4.12
C PHE A 103 -0.63 -5.79 -4.98
N ARG A 104 0.49 -5.44 -4.34
CA ARG A 104 1.77 -5.26 -5.04
C ARG A 104 2.37 -6.59 -5.50
N ALA A 105 2.14 -7.70 -4.82
CA ALA A 105 2.63 -9.02 -5.22
C ALA A 105 1.82 -9.64 -6.37
N ALA A 106 0.50 -9.44 -6.38
CA ALA A 106 -0.43 -10.00 -7.37
C ALA A 106 -1.51 -8.98 -7.78
N PRO A 107 -1.17 -7.89 -8.49
CA PRO A 107 -2.12 -6.82 -8.80
C PRO A 107 -3.30 -7.28 -9.67
N ALA A 108 -3.08 -8.26 -10.56
CA ALA A 108 -4.12 -8.80 -11.45
C ALA A 108 -5.25 -9.53 -10.73
N SER A 109 -5.10 -9.85 -9.44
CA SER A 109 -6.12 -10.56 -8.68
C SER A 109 -7.05 -9.66 -7.89
N ALA A 110 -6.79 -8.35 -7.84
CA ALA A 110 -7.62 -7.38 -7.13
C ALA A 110 -8.90 -7.08 -7.92
N ARG A 111 -9.90 -7.97 -7.85
CA ARG A 111 -11.14 -7.87 -8.64
C ARG A 111 -12.27 -7.07 -7.97
N ASP A 112 -12.32 -7.08 -6.65
CA ASP A 112 -13.44 -6.52 -5.88
C ASP A 112 -13.11 -5.15 -5.25
N GLY A 113 -14.11 -4.49 -4.64
CA GLY A 113 -13.91 -3.28 -3.83
C GLY A 113 -13.53 -2.02 -4.63
N TRP A 114 -13.79 -2.01 -5.93
CA TRP A 114 -13.61 -0.85 -6.79
C TRP A 114 -14.85 0.03 -6.79
N SER A 115 -14.66 1.32 -6.55
CA SER A 115 -15.62 2.36 -6.93
C SER A 115 -15.42 2.72 -8.39
N GLU A 116 -16.48 3.08 -9.09
CA GLU A 116 -16.43 3.41 -10.52
C GLU A 116 -17.07 4.76 -10.81
N ILE A 117 -16.45 5.53 -11.71
CA ILE A 117 -16.93 6.80 -12.22
C ILE A 117 -16.79 6.79 -13.74
N GLU A 118 -17.92 6.97 -14.43
CA GLU A 118 -17.96 7.09 -15.88
C GLU A 118 -17.94 8.57 -16.29
N THR A 119 -17.11 8.92 -17.27
CA THR A 119 -17.06 10.25 -17.87
C THR A 119 -17.33 10.19 -19.37
N ARG A 120 -17.29 11.32 -20.07
CA ARG A 120 -17.38 11.32 -21.53
C ARG A 120 -16.17 10.68 -22.22
N HIS A 121 -15.00 10.64 -21.57
CA HIS A 121 -13.73 10.26 -22.22
C HIS A 121 -13.11 8.96 -21.69
N LEU A 122 -13.47 8.56 -20.47
CA LEU A 122 -12.92 7.39 -19.78
C LEU A 122 -13.86 6.85 -18.72
N THR A 123 -13.67 5.58 -18.38
CA THR A 123 -14.12 4.95 -17.14
C THR A 123 -12.96 4.98 -16.14
N LEU A 124 -13.20 5.49 -14.94
CA LEU A 124 -12.22 5.53 -13.86
C LEU A 124 -12.72 4.63 -12.73
N ARG A 125 -11.92 3.62 -12.37
CA ARG A 125 -12.14 2.79 -11.19
C ARG A 125 -11.09 3.11 -10.15
N TYR A 126 -11.44 3.17 -8.87
CA TYR A 126 -10.47 3.38 -7.80
C TYR A 126 -10.77 2.54 -6.56
N ARG A 127 -9.71 2.18 -5.81
CA ARG A 127 -9.80 1.42 -4.56
C ARG A 127 -8.62 1.69 -3.63
N ALA A 128 -8.73 1.24 -2.40
CA ALA A 128 -7.60 1.08 -1.49
C ALA A 128 -7.28 -0.42 -1.33
N ALA A 129 -6.04 -0.74 -0.98
CA ALA A 129 -5.66 -2.12 -0.69
C ALA A 129 -6.34 -2.63 0.60
N ASP A 130 -6.65 -1.72 1.53
CA ASP A 130 -7.27 -2.00 2.82
C ASP A 130 -8.38 -0.99 3.13
N SER A 131 -9.37 -1.41 3.90
CA SER A 131 -10.43 -0.54 4.44
C SER A 131 -10.25 -0.22 5.92
N THR A 132 -9.29 -0.86 6.58
CA THR A 132 -9.03 -0.73 8.01
C THR A 132 -7.54 -0.50 8.25
N ILE A 133 -7.22 0.51 9.06
CA ILE A 133 -5.85 0.99 9.27
C ILE A 133 -5.58 1.29 10.75
N GLN A 134 -4.30 1.26 11.11
CA GLN A 134 -3.77 1.58 12.43
C GLN A 134 -2.64 2.61 12.28
N GLY A 135 -2.21 3.22 13.38
CA GLY A 135 -1.15 4.22 13.35
C GLY A 135 0.15 3.68 12.76
N GLY A 136 0.76 4.46 11.85
CA GLY A 136 2.00 4.10 11.16
C GLY A 136 1.82 3.08 10.00
N MET A 137 0.60 2.68 9.66
CA MET A 137 0.42 1.81 8.48
C MET A 137 0.60 2.58 7.17
N THR A 138 1.13 1.90 6.16
CA THR A 138 1.20 2.38 4.78
C THR A 138 0.27 1.52 3.92
N THR A 139 -0.74 2.14 3.29
CA THR A 139 -1.64 1.45 2.35
C THR A 139 -1.43 1.93 0.93
N THR A 140 -1.60 1.06 -0.05
CA THR A 140 -1.59 1.40 -1.48
C THR A 140 -2.99 1.76 -1.95
N LEU A 141 -3.12 2.97 -2.52
CA LEU A 141 -4.27 3.38 -3.31
C LEU A 141 -4.02 3.04 -4.78
N ALA A 142 -5.08 2.66 -5.49
CA ALA A 142 -5.00 2.37 -6.92
C ALA A 142 -6.13 3.07 -7.68
N ILE A 143 -5.79 3.59 -8.85
CA ILE A 143 -6.74 4.08 -9.85
C ILE A 143 -6.47 3.33 -11.16
N GLU A 144 -7.49 2.69 -11.70
CA GLU A 144 -7.51 2.11 -13.03
C GLU A 144 -8.31 3.02 -13.95
N ILE A 145 -7.72 3.41 -15.06
CA ILE A 145 -8.34 4.28 -16.07
C ILE A 145 -8.46 3.49 -17.35
N ALA A 146 -9.67 3.40 -17.88
CA ALA A 146 -9.96 2.85 -19.20
C ALA A 146 -10.47 3.98 -20.11
N LEU A 147 -9.62 4.42 -21.04
CA LEU A 147 -9.95 5.44 -22.03
C LEU A 147 -10.93 4.89 -23.07
N LYS A 148 -11.90 5.71 -23.48
CA LYS A 148 -12.82 5.38 -24.57
C LYS A 148 -12.07 5.24 -25.90
N PRO A 149 -12.67 4.57 -26.91
CA PRO A 149 -12.01 4.39 -28.20
C PRO A 149 -11.49 5.71 -28.76
N LYS A 150 -10.26 5.67 -29.31
CA LYS A 150 -9.56 6.81 -29.93
C LYS A 150 -9.19 7.96 -28.98
N MET A 151 -9.33 7.77 -27.66
CA MET A 151 -8.89 8.75 -26.68
C MET A 151 -7.48 8.44 -26.19
N HIS A 152 -6.71 9.50 -25.95
CA HIS A 152 -5.45 9.47 -25.21
C HIS A 152 -5.37 10.63 -24.21
N VAL A 153 -4.47 10.51 -23.24
CA VAL A 153 -4.17 11.56 -22.26
C VAL A 153 -2.66 11.73 -22.16
N TYR A 154 -2.18 12.94 -21.91
CA TYR A 154 -0.75 13.18 -21.76
C TYR A 154 -0.21 12.64 -20.44
N ALA A 155 0.93 11.96 -20.50
CA ALA A 155 1.61 11.45 -19.32
C ALA A 155 2.23 12.59 -18.50
N PRO A 156 2.50 12.41 -17.19
CA PRO A 156 3.09 13.44 -16.33
C PRO A 156 4.44 13.98 -16.81
N SER A 157 5.17 13.20 -17.62
CA SER A 157 6.47 13.57 -18.18
C SER A 157 6.39 14.45 -19.43
N VAL A 158 5.18 14.77 -19.93
CA VAL A 158 5.02 15.67 -21.07
C VAL A 158 5.59 17.05 -20.74
N THR A 159 6.24 17.68 -21.72
CA THR A 159 6.78 19.03 -21.61
C THR A 159 6.07 19.96 -22.59
N GLY A 160 6.17 21.27 -22.39
CA GLY A 160 5.48 22.27 -23.22
C GLY A 160 4.11 22.68 -22.67
N GLY A 161 3.21 23.11 -23.55
CA GLY A 161 1.89 23.68 -23.19
C GLY A 161 0.78 22.66 -22.91
N TYR A 162 1.11 21.37 -22.85
CA TYR A 162 0.13 20.29 -22.68
C TYR A 162 -0.36 20.15 -21.24
N ILE A 163 -1.57 19.59 -21.08
CA ILE A 163 -2.16 19.34 -19.77
C ILE A 163 -2.03 17.85 -19.43
N PRO A 164 -1.05 17.44 -18.61
CA PRO A 164 -0.91 16.05 -18.21
C PRO A 164 -1.98 15.60 -17.23
N VAL A 165 -2.14 14.29 -17.13
CA VAL A 165 -2.83 13.67 -15.99
C VAL A 165 -2.15 14.06 -14.67
N ARG A 166 -2.95 14.31 -13.65
CA ARG A 166 -2.48 14.63 -12.29
C ARG A 166 -3.39 13.99 -11.26
N TRP A 167 -2.79 13.35 -10.27
CA TRP A 167 -3.50 12.83 -9.11
C TRP A 167 -3.05 13.59 -7.86
N THR A 168 -3.95 14.38 -7.28
CA THR A 168 -3.70 15.20 -6.10
C THR A 168 -4.55 14.69 -4.95
N ILE A 169 -3.94 14.38 -3.81
CA ILE A 169 -4.64 14.05 -2.56
C ILE A 169 -4.70 15.32 -1.71
N ASP A 170 -5.86 15.60 -1.12
CA ASP A 170 -6.04 16.75 -0.25
C ASP A 170 -5.22 16.56 1.03
N PRO A 171 -4.35 17.52 1.39
CA PRO A 171 -3.44 17.36 2.52
C PRO A 171 -4.21 17.32 3.84
N GLN A 172 -3.86 16.38 4.72
CA GLN A 172 -4.36 16.28 6.09
C GLN A 172 -3.23 15.83 7.02
N PRO A 173 -3.21 16.25 8.30
CA PRO A 173 -2.21 15.78 9.27
C PRO A 173 -2.21 14.26 9.48
N ALA A 174 -3.36 13.62 9.26
CA ALA A 174 -3.57 12.19 9.51
C ALA A 174 -2.76 11.25 8.61
N PHE A 175 -2.18 11.74 7.52
CA PHE A 175 -1.45 10.93 6.56
C PHE A 175 -0.49 11.75 5.70
N LYS A 176 0.49 11.04 5.12
CA LYS A 176 1.42 11.57 4.14
C LYS A 176 1.29 10.75 2.84
N PRO A 177 0.83 11.36 1.73
CA PRO A 177 0.84 10.68 0.44
C PRO A 177 2.26 10.64 -0.13
N LEU A 178 2.71 9.49 -0.59
CA LEU A 178 3.96 9.36 -1.36
C LEU A 178 3.74 9.77 -2.82
N ASP A 179 4.77 9.74 -3.65
CA ASP A 179 4.62 10.06 -5.06
C ASP A 179 3.82 8.98 -5.81
N PRO A 180 2.98 9.35 -6.79
CA PRO A 180 2.29 8.38 -7.62
C PRO A 180 3.27 7.60 -8.53
N GLU A 181 3.13 6.29 -8.54
CA GLU A 181 3.80 5.37 -9.45
C GLU A 181 2.97 5.23 -10.73
N TRP A 182 3.42 5.92 -11.78
CA TRP A 182 2.81 5.86 -13.11
C TRP A 182 3.37 4.69 -13.93
N PRO A 183 2.56 4.06 -14.80
CA PRO A 183 3.07 3.08 -15.73
C PRO A 183 3.95 3.75 -16.80
N PRO A 184 4.79 2.99 -17.51
CA PRO A 184 5.55 3.52 -18.64
C PRO A 184 4.62 4.17 -19.68
N ALA A 185 4.91 5.42 -20.04
CA ALA A 185 4.19 6.12 -21.10
C ALA A 185 4.55 5.56 -22.48
N LYS A 186 3.61 5.65 -23.41
CA LYS A 186 3.87 5.38 -24.82
C LYS A 186 4.17 6.67 -25.56
N THR A 187 4.94 6.57 -26.61
CA THR A 187 5.22 7.69 -27.50
C THR A 187 4.19 7.73 -28.62
N LEU A 188 3.48 8.85 -28.75
CA LEU A 188 2.55 9.12 -29.84
C LEU A 188 3.10 10.23 -30.73
N HIS A 189 3.22 9.94 -32.03
CA HIS A 189 3.55 10.95 -33.03
C HIS A 189 2.26 11.61 -33.53
N LEU A 190 2.21 12.94 -33.52
CA LEU A 190 1.08 13.74 -33.99
C LEU A 190 1.47 14.46 -35.28
N PRO A 191 1.15 13.91 -36.48
CA PRO A 191 1.64 14.45 -37.75
C PRO A 191 1.20 15.89 -38.02
N ALA A 192 0.01 16.28 -37.54
CA ALA A 192 -0.57 17.61 -37.77
C ALA A 192 0.28 18.73 -37.16
N ILE A 193 0.98 18.45 -36.06
CA ILE A 193 1.86 19.40 -35.36
C ILE A 193 3.34 18.98 -35.38
N GLN A 194 3.65 17.85 -36.02
CA GLN A 194 4.99 17.24 -36.10
C GLN A 194 5.65 17.00 -34.74
N GLU A 195 4.86 16.81 -33.69
CA GLU A 195 5.36 16.55 -32.34
C GLU A 195 5.26 15.08 -31.97
N THR A 196 6.08 14.70 -30.98
CA THR A 196 6.16 13.33 -30.48
C THR A 196 6.08 13.38 -28.96
N LEU A 197 4.96 12.91 -28.40
CA LEU A 197 4.58 13.19 -27.02
C LEU A 197 4.35 11.91 -26.22
N PRO A 198 4.70 11.89 -24.92
CA PRO A 198 4.39 10.78 -24.04
C PRO A 198 2.91 10.81 -23.64
N VAL A 199 2.20 9.71 -23.91
CA VAL A 199 0.76 9.56 -23.68
C VAL A 199 0.44 8.23 -22.98
N PHE A 200 -0.74 8.19 -22.38
CA PHE A 200 -1.42 6.95 -22.02
C PHE A 200 -2.62 6.72 -22.94
N GLU A 201 -2.86 5.45 -23.26
CA GLU A 201 -3.90 4.96 -24.17
C GLU A 201 -4.55 3.72 -23.57
N LYS A 202 -5.76 3.37 -24.02
CA LYS A 202 -6.48 2.16 -23.57
C LYS A 202 -6.62 2.15 -22.04
N THR A 203 -6.19 1.07 -21.38
CA THR A 203 -6.25 0.92 -19.94
C THR A 203 -4.87 1.10 -19.33
N PHE A 204 -4.80 1.84 -18.23
CA PHE A 204 -3.60 1.96 -17.42
C PHE A 204 -3.96 2.09 -15.94
N THR A 205 -3.04 1.68 -15.08
CA THR A 205 -3.20 1.73 -13.62
C THR A 205 -2.12 2.60 -13.03
N VAL A 206 -2.51 3.51 -12.14
CA VAL A 206 -1.61 4.31 -11.32
C VAL A 206 -1.80 3.93 -9.86
N THR A 207 -0.69 3.77 -9.14
CA THR A 207 -0.70 3.44 -7.71
C THR A 207 -0.06 4.55 -6.91
N ARG A 208 -0.46 4.71 -5.66
CA ARG A 208 0.13 5.70 -4.76
C ARG A 208 0.01 5.21 -3.33
N ASP A 209 1.12 5.21 -2.61
CA ASP A 209 1.11 4.85 -1.21
C ASP A 209 0.73 6.02 -0.32
N LEU A 210 0.08 5.69 0.78
CA LEU A 210 -0.40 6.61 1.80
C LEU A 210 0.05 6.09 3.17
N THR A 211 0.99 6.80 3.78
CA THR A 211 1.47 6.49 5.14
C THR A 211 0.62 7.24 6.16
N PHE A 212 -0.05 6.53 7.06
CA PHE A 212 -0.86 7.13 8.11
C PHE A 212 0.00 7.60 9.28
N ALA A 213 -0.43 8.69 9.90
CA ALA A 213 0.18 9.24 11.11
C ALA A 213 0.21 8.22 12.26
N GLN A 214 0.98 8.55 13.29
CA GLN A 214 1.06 7.72 14.49
C GLN A 214 -0.28 7.69 15.24
N GLN A 215 -0.46 6.66 16.07
CA GLN A 215 -1.75 6.29 16.66
C GLN A 215 -2.58 7.45 17.23
N ASN A 216 -1.95 8.36 17.97
CA ASN A 216 -2.64 9.45 18.65
C ASN A 216 -3.17 10.49 17.65
N GLU A 217 -2.33 10.91 16.70
CA GLU A 217 -2.70 11.89 15.67
C GLU A 217 -3.75 11.33 14.71
N LEU A 218 -3.60 10.06 14.34
CA LEU A 218 -4.56 9.36 13.50
C LEU A 218 -5.94 9.26 14.16
N PHE A 219 -6.00 8.93 15.45
CA PHE A 219 -7.26 8.90 16.20
C PHE A 219 -7.87 10.30 16.38
N ALA A 220 -7.04 11.32 16.61
CA ALA A 220 -7.51 12.69 16.70
C ALA A 220 -8.19 13.13 15.39
N ALA A 221 -7.65 12.74 14.24
CA ALA A 221 -8.25 13.03 12.93
C ALA A 221 -9.52 12.21 12.65
N ALA A 222 -9.58 10.96 13.10
CA ALA A 222 -10.76 10.10 12.90
C ALA A 222 -11.95 10.45 13.80
N GLY A 223 -11.67 11.09 14.95
CA GLY A 223 -12.66 11.45 15.96
C GLY A 223 -13.44 10.24 16.49
N ASP A 224 -14.61 10.52 17.08
CA ASP A 224 -15.45 9.49 17.70
C ASP A 224 -16.00 8.46 16.70
N SER A 225 -16.11 8.87 15.43
CA SER A 225 -16.57 7.99 14.35
C SER A 225 -15.60 6.85 14.04
N LYS A 226 -14.32 6.98 14.45
CA LYS A 226 -13.22 6.09 14.07
C LYS A 226 -13.16 5.87 12.55
N ARG A 227 -13.57 6.86 11.78
CA ARG A 227 -13.53 6.87 10.32
C ARG A 227 -12.66 8.01 9.85
N LEU A 228 -11.79 7.72 8.89
CA LEU A 228 -10.96 8.72 8.24
C LEU A 228 -11.30 8.75 6.75
N ALA A 229 -11.63 9.93 6.24
CA ALA A 229 -11.88 10.15 4.83
C ALA A 229 -10.64 10.74 4.15
N VAL A 230 -10.25 10.15 3.03
CA VAL A 230 -9.19 10.64 2.16
C VAL A 230 -9.84 11.13 0.88
N SER A 231 -9.75 12.44 0.63
CA SER A 231 -10.26 13.07 -0.59
C SER A 231 -9.12 13.31 -1.57
N ALA A 232 -9.41 13.13 -2.86
CA ALA A 232 -8.46 13.41 -3.92
C ALA A 232 -9.15 13.88 -5.20
N THR A 233 -8.37 14.44 -6.10
CA THR A 233 -8.79 14.78 -7.46
C THR A 233 -7.87 14.11 -8.47
N PHE A 234 -8.47 13.41 -9.43
CA PHE A 234 -7.79 13.01 -10.66
C PHE A 234 -8.16 14.00 -11.77
N ARG A 235 -7.20 14.83 -12.16
CA ARG A 235 -7.34 15.81 -13.25
C ARG A 235 -6.74 15.26 -14.53
N TYR A 236 -7.43 15.40 -15.64
CA TYR A 236 -6.93 14.99 -16.95
C TYR A 236 -7.43 15.92 -18.06
N GLN A 237 -6.74 15.88 -19.21
CA GLN A 237 -7.23 16.38 -20.48
C GLN A 237 -7.16 15.24 -21.49
N ALA A 238 -8.32 14.86 -22.05
CA ALA A 238 -8.38 13.84 -23.09
C ALA A 238 -8.34 14.49 -24.46
N CYS A 239 -7.62 13.86 -25.38
CA CYS A 239 -7.58 14.25 -26.79
C CYS A 239 -7.99 13.05 -27.64
N ASP A 240 -8.69 13.33 -28.74
CA ASP A 240 -8.97 12.35 -29.78
C ASP A 240 -8.08 12.58 -31.00
N ASP A 241 -8.43 11.96 -32.14
CA ASP A 241 -7.69 12.08 -33.40
C ASP A 241 -7.68 13.51 -33.99
N LYS A 242 -8.53 14.43 -33.48
CA LYS A 242 -8.78 15.75 -34.05
C LYS A 242 -8.46 16.88 -33.09
N GLU A 243 -8.86 16.76 -31.83
CA GLU A 243 -8.78 17.85 -30.87
C GLU A 243 -8.59 17.37 -29.43
N CYS A 244 -8.14 18.30 -28.59
CA CYS A 244 -8.10 18.12 -27.14
C CYS A 244 -9.34 18.75 -26.50
N HIS A 245 -10.06 17.95 -25.71
CA HIS A 245 -11.26 18.35 -24.99
C HIS A 245 -10.90 19.25 -23.79
N PRO A 246 -11.86 20.01 -23.23
CA PRO A 246 -11.63 20.75 -21.99
C PRO A 246 -11.18 19.81 -20.84
N PRO A 247 -10.28 20.27 -19.95
CA PRO A 247 -9.80 19.45 -18.85
C PRO A 247 -10.92 19.13 -17.85
N VAL A 248 -10.87 17.93 -17.29
CA VAL A 248 -11.87 17.39 -16.35
C VAL A 248 -11.21 17.10 -15.00
N ASN A 249 -11.91 17.43 -13.92
CA ASN A 249 -11.54 17.07 -12.55
C ASN A 249 -12.50 15.99 -12.05
N VAL A 250 -11.98 14.81 -11.73
CA VAL A 250 -12.76 13.70 -11.15
C VAL A 250 -12.50 13.64 -9.65
N PRO A 251 -13.51 13.89 -8.79
CA PRO A 251 -13.36 13.75 -7.35
C PRO A 251 -13.33 12.27 -6.95
N LEU A 252 -12.43 11.91 -6.04
CA LEU A 252 -12.24 10.57 -5.51
C LEU A 252 -12.30 10.62 -3.99
N SER A 253 -12.85 9.58 -3.37
CA SER A 253 -12.92 9.51 -1.90
C SER A 253 -12.78 8.07 -1.39
N TRP A 254 -11.84 7.86 -0.47
CA TRP A 254 -11.69 6.60 0.27
C TRP A 254 -12.09 6.82 1.72
N SER A 255 -12.69 5.80 2.34
CA SER A 255 -13.02 5.81 3.77
C SER A 255 -12.36 4.63 4.46
N PHE A 256 -11.65 4.92 5.55
CA PHE A 256 -10.94 3.94 6.35
C PHE A 256 -11.55 3.85 7.75
N THR A 257 -11.69 2.64 8.27
CA THR A 257 -11.92 2.40 9.70
C THR A 257 -10.58 2.44 10.43
N VAL A 258 -10.53 3.19 11.53
CA VAL A 258 -9.32 3.35 12.34
C VAL A 258 -9.40 2.46 13.59
N GLU A 259 -8.43 1.57 13.74
CA GLU A 259 -8.36 0.61 14.86
C GLU A 259 -7.21 0.91 15.84
N PRO A 260 -7.38 0.57 17.13
CA PRO A 260 -6.31 0.67 18.11
C PRO A 260 -5.20 -0.35 17.83
N LEU A 261 -3.95 0.01 18.09
CA LEU A 261 -2.85 -0.97 18.18
C LEU A 261 -3.10 -1.92 19.35
N ASP A 262 -2.81 -3.21 19.17
CA ASP A 262 -2.81 -4.16 20.28
C ASP A 262 -1.59 -3.91 21.17
N ARG A 263 -1.85 -3.50 22.41
CA ARG A 263 -0.84 -3.24 23.44
C ARG A 263 -0.79 -4.32 24.52
N THR A 264 -1.57 -5.38 24.36
CA THR A 264 -1.68 -6.48 25.33
C THR A 264 -0.42 -7.32 25.31
N ARG A 265 0.35 -7.27 26.40
CA ARG A 265 1.53 -8.12 26.58
C ARG A 265 1.12 -9.54 26.92
N VAL A 266 1.97 -10.50 26.57
CA VAL A 266 1.87 -11.88 27.08
C VAL A 266 1.92 -11.92 28.62
N PRO A 267 1.40 -12.99 29.25
CA PRO A 267 1.48 -13.19 30.69
C PRO A 267 2.91 -13.01 31.21
N GLU A 268 3.04 -12.41 32.40
CA GLU A 268 4.34 -12.08 33.01
C GLU A 268 5.35 -13.24 33.05
N PRO A 269 4.96 -14.49 33.37
CA PRO A 269 5.89 -15.61 33.40
C PRO A 269 6.54 -15.94 32.04
N LEU A 270 5.92 -15.53 30.93
CA LEU A 270 6.42 -15.76 29.58
C LEU A 270 7.26 -14.59 29.05
N ARG A 271 7.26 -13.44 29.75
CA ARG A 271 7.98 -12.25 29.27
C ARG A 271 9.49 -12.46 29.36
N ARG A 272 10.21 -11.94 28.36
CA ARG A 272 11.66 -11.83 28.45
C ARG A 272 12.02 -10.89 29.59
N LYS A 273 13.04 -11.29 30.34
CA LYS A 273 13.61 -10.49 31.42
C LYS A 273 14.70 -9.59 30.87
#